data_AF-A8SB20-F1
#
_entry.id   AF-A8SB20-F1
#
_cell.length_a   1.000
_cell.length_b   1.000
_cell.length_c   1.000
_cell.angle_alpha   90.00
_cell.angle_beta   90.00
_cell.angle_gamma   90.00
#
_symmetry.space_group_name_H-M   'P 1'
#
loop_
_entity.id
_entity.type
_entity.pdbx_description
1 polymer ?
#
loop_
_entity_poly.entity_id
_entity_poly.type
_entity_poly.pdbx_seq_one_letter_code
_entity_poly.pdbx_strand_id
1 'polypeptide(L)' 'MSKKKHSPAFNTAVKEYNAGRWNKAMLKMLVERKPQRLTEDEYQEITGEPYSA' A
#
# COMPACT_ATOMS: atom_id res chain seq x y z
N MET A 1 -13.31 1.90 18.84
CA MET A 1 -12.66 1.38 17.63
C MET A 1 -12.17 2.56 16.80
N SER A 2 -10.87 2.85 16.81
CA SER A 2 -10.30 3.95 16.00
C SER A 2 -10.34 3.54 14.54
N LYS A 3 -11.04 4.32 13.69
CA LYS A 3 -10.94 4.17 12.23
C LYS A 3 -9.48 4.40 11.86
N LYS A 4 -8.75 3.37 11.40
CA LYS A 4 -7.44 3.56 10.77
C LYS A 4 -7.63 4.59 9.64
N LYS A 5 -6.92 5.72 9.72
CA LYS A 5 -6.91 6.71 8.65
C LYS A 5 -5.93 6.20 7.60
N HIS A 6 -6.44 5.81 6.45
CA HIS A 6 -5.62 5.44 5.30
C HIS A 6 -5.01 6.68 4.63
N SER A 7 -3.87 6.49 4.00
CA SER A 7 -3.20 7.43 3.12
C SER A 7 -4.07 7.73 1.90
N PRO A 8 -3.90 8.91 1.26
CA PRO A 8 -4.66 9.25 0.06
C PRO A 8 -4.49 8.25 -1.09
N ALA A 9 -3.37 7.53 -1.15
CA ALA A 9 -3.08 6.58 -2.22
C ALA A 9 -3.63 5.17 -1.95
N PHE A 10 -4.11 4.87 -0.73
CA PHE A 10 -4.54 3.54 -0.34
C PHE A 10 -5.62 2.95 -1.26
N ASN A 11 -6.72 3.67 -1.48
CA ASN A 11 -7.83 3.17 -2.30
C ASN A 11 -7.41 2.91 -3.75
N THR A 12 -6.54 3.75 -4.31
CA THR A 12 -5.97 3.54 -5.64
C THR A 12 -5.08 2.31 -5.66
N ALA A 13 -4.21 2.15 -4.67
CA ALA A 13 -3.33 1.00 -4.56
C ALA A 13 -4.09 -0.33 -4.43
N VAL A 14 -5.16 -0.37 -3.62
CA VAL A 14 -6.07 -1.52 -3.52
C VAL A 14 -6.69 -1.84 -4.88
N LYS A 15 -7.25 -0.83 -5.56
CA LYS A 15 -7.92 -1.02 -6.84
C LYS A 15 -6.97 -1.53 -7.92
N GLU A 16 -5.80 -0.93 -8.05
CA GLU A 16 -4.81 -1.30 -9.08
C GLU A 16 -4.15 -2.66 -8.79
N TYR A 17 -3.94 -3.00 -7.51
CA TYR A 17 -3.44 -4.32 -7.10
C TYR A 17 -4.46 -5.42 -7.39
N ASN A 18 -5.72 -5.23 -6.98
CA ASN A 18 -6.80 -6.19 -7.23
C ASN A 18 -7.12 -6.35 -8.72
N ALA A 19 -6.88 -5.31 -9.53
CA ALA A 19 -6.99 -5.38 -10.99
C ALA A 19 -5.79 -6.05 -11.67
N GLY A 20 -4.76 -6.46 -10.92
CA GLY A 20 -3.52 -7.06 -11.44
C GLY A 20 -2.62 -6.07 -12.20
N ARG A 21 -2.92 -4.76 -12.13
CA ARG A 21 -2.15 -3.71 -12.82
C ARG A 21 -0.89 -3.34 -12.05
N TRP A 22 -0.98 -3.36 -10.72
CA TRP A 22 0.16 -3.15 -9.84
C TRP A 22 0.56 -4.45 -9.16
N ASN A 23 1.87 -4.64 -9.01
CA ASN A 23 2.44 -5.76 -8.27
C ASN A 23 3.01 -5.29 -6.92
N LYS A 24 3.47 -6.25 -6.11
CA LYS A 24 4.08 -5.97 -4.81
C LYS A 24 5.26 -4.99 -4.89
N ALA A 25 6.09 -5.05 -5.93
CA ALA A 25 7.23 -4.14 -6.09
C ALA A 25 6.79 -2.68 -6.26
N MET A 26 5.71 -2.44 -7.01
CA MET A 26 5.10 -1.11 -7.13
C MET A 26 4.63 -0.59 -5.76
N LEU A 27 3.99 -1.44 -4.96
CA LEU A 27 3.54 -1.06 -3.62
C LEU A 27 4.73 -0.77 -2.68
N LYS A 28 5.80 -1.57 -2.72
CA LYS A 28 7.03 -1.29 -1.97
C LYS A 28 7.64 0.08 -2.35
N MET A 29 7.68 0.41 -3.64
CA MET A 29 8.14 1.74 -4.08
C MET A 29 7.29 2.88 -3.50
N LEU A 30 5.98 2.69 -3.29
CA LEU A 30 5.12 3.71 -2.70
C LEU A 30 5.33 3.89 -1.19
N VAL A 31 5.81 2.84 -0.52
CA VAL A 31 6.24 2.87 0.88
C VAL A 31 7.56 3.61 1.04
N GLU A 32 8.52 3.36 0.14
CA GLU A 32 9.89 3.86 0.21
C GLU A 32 10.08 5.29 -0.34
N ARG A 33 9.34 5.66 -1.39
CA ARG A 33 9.50 6.97 -2.05
C ARG A 33 9.13 8.12 -1.12
N LYS A 34 9.78 9.28 -1.34
CA LYS A 34 9.40 10.56 -0.69
C LYS A 34 8.73 11.50 -1.72
N PRO A 35 7.58 12.13 -1.38
CA PRO A 35 6.80 11.91 -0.16
C PRO A 35 6.21 10.49 -0.10
N GLN A 36 6.17 9.91 1.10
CA GLN A 36 5.62 8.56 1.32
C GLN A 36 4.14 8.54 0.93
N ARG A 37 3.78 7.56 0.10
CA ARG A 37 2.42 7.43 -0.44
C ARG A 37 1.62 6.32 0.21
N LEU A 38 2.28 5.27 0.69
CA LEU A 38 1.71 4.18 1.47
C LEU A 38 2.53 3.95 2.74
N THR A 39 1.89 3.46 3.79
CA THR A 39 2.61 2.95 4.98
C THR A 39 2.92 1.46 4.85
N GLU A 40 3.80 0.94 5.70
CA GLU A 40 4.10 -0.50 5.79
C GLU A 40 2.85 -1.30 6.19
N ASP A 41 2.05 -0.78 7.11
CA ASP A 41 0.74 -1.32 7.50
C ASP A 41 -0.21 -1.45 6.31
N GLU A 42 -0.24 -0.43 5.45
CA GLU A 42 -1.10 -0.42 4.27
C GLU A 42 -0.62 -1.38 3.19
N TYR A 43 0.69 -1.51 3.01
CA TYR A 43 1.26 -2.55 2.16
C TYR A 43 0.79 -3.93 2.62
N GLN A 44 0.87 -4.21 3.91
CA GLN A 44 0.44 -5.49 4.47
C GLN A 44 -1.07 -5.68 4.32
N GLU A 45 -1.86 -4.63 4.50
CA GLU A 45 -3.31 -4.69 4.32
C GLU A 45 -3.71 -4.97 2.86
N ILE A 46 -3.00 -4.38 1.89
CA ILE A 46 -3.28 -4.58 0.45
C ILE A 46 -2.82 -5.96 -0.01
N THR A 47 -1.63 -6.40 0.42
CA THR A 47 -0.98 -7.59 -0.13
C THR A 47 -1.26 -8.86 0.66
N GLY A 48 -1.66 -8.74 1.93
CA GLY A 48 -1.73 -9.85 2.88
C GLY A 48 -0.37 -10.31 3.40
N GLU A 49 0.72 -9.66 3.00
CA GLU A 49 2.09 -10.04 3.38
C GLU A 49 2.77 -8.94 4.18
N PRO A 50 3.52 -9.27 5.25
CA PRO A 50 4.26 -8.26 6.00
C PRO A 50 5.22 -7.53 5.08
N TYR A 51 5.32 -6.21 5.22
CA TYR A 51 6.34 -5.44 4.51
C TYR A 51 7.72 -5.86 5.04
N SER A 52 8.51 -6.50 4.16
CA SER A 52 9.94 -6.74 4.40
C SER A 52 10.73 -5.82 3.46
N ALA A 53 11.47 -4.87 4.04
CA ALA A 53 12.39 -4.02 3.30
C ALA A 53 13.49 -4.85 2.62
#